data_AF-M5IIQ3-F1
#
_entry.id   AF-M5IIQ3-F1
#
_cell.length_a   1.000
_cell.length_b   1.000
_cell.length_c   1.000
_cell.angle_alpha   90.00
_cell.angle_beta   90.00
_cell.angle_gamma   90.00
#
_symmetry.space_group_name_H-M   'P 1'
#
loop_
_entity.id
_entity.type
_entity.pdbx_description
1 polymer ?
#
loop_
_entity_poly.entity_id
_entity_poly.type
_entity_poly.pdbx_seq_one_letter_code
_entity_poly.pdbx_strand_id
1 'polypeptide(L)'
;MSSIKKELLKIGGTLKDKKPILLCLFALFAVLFTVFFMVYIASYEEENEFTQIGSSEFYATPQGKIYALIPSGGKFELEGVRADKFKVLATGGYRGRNVGMGESAVYCGNLAMSGVNPARA
;
A
#
# COMPACT_ATOMS: atom_id res chain seq x y z
N MET A 1 52.53 -38.64 0.48
CA MET A 1 51.56 -37.50 0.54
C MET A 1 50.36 -37.96 1.36
N SER A 2 50.02 -37.29 2.48
CA SER A 2 49.03 -37.80 3.43
C SER A 2 47.60 -37.79 2.88
N SER A 3 46.76 -38.71 3.37
CA SER A 3 45.35 -38.85 2.97
C SER A 3 44.57 -37.54 3.11
N ILE A 4 44.87 -36.78 4.18
CA ILE A 4 44.29 -35.46 4.48
C ILE A 4 44.55 -34.44 3.36
N LYS A 5 45.74 -34.48 2.74
CA LYS A 5 46.11 -33.56 1.66
C LYS A 5 45.32 -33.84 0.37
N LYS A 6 44.89 -35.08 0.14
CA LYS A 6 44.03 -35.46 -1.00
C LYS A 6 42.58 -35.02 -0.78
N GLU A 7 42.06 -35.17 0.43
CA GLU A 7 40.73 -34.74 0.86
C GLU A 7 40.55 -33.22 0.69
N LEU A 8 41.50 -32.42 1.21
CA LEU A 8 41.51 -30.97 1.08
C LEU A 8 41.57 -30.49 -0.38
N LEU A 9 42.36 -31.17 -1.24
CA LEU A 9 42.41 -30.84 -2.68
C LEU A 9 41.08 -31.16 -3.38
N LYS A 10 40.41 -32.25 -2.98
CA LYS A 10 39.12 -32.68 -3.55
C LYS A 10 38.01 -31.70 -3.18
N ILE A 11 37.97 -31.25 -1.92
CA ILE A 11 37.04 -30.23 -1.42
C ILE A 11 37.29 -28.88 -2.12
N GLY A 12 38.56 -28.45 -2.19
CA GLY A 12 38.96 -27.20 -2.86
C GLY A 12 38.63 -27.17 -4.36
N GLY A 13 38.80 -28.31 -5.05
CA GLY A 13 38.38 -28.49 -6.45
C GLY A 13 36.86 -28.44 -6.60
N THR A 14 36.13 -29.17 -5.77
CA THR A 14 34.66 -29.24 -5.79
C THR A 14 33.99 -27.88 -5.54
N LEU A 15 34.58 -27.03 -4.70
CA LEU A 15 34.11 -25.66 -4.47
C LEU A 15 34.37 -24.75 -5.67
N LYS A 16 35.49 -24.94 -6.38
CA LYS A 16 35.86 -24.14 -7.57
C LYS A 16 34.90 -24.36 -8.73
N ASP A 17 34.42 -25.59 -8.92
CA ASP A 17 33.46 -25.96 -9.96
C ASP A 17 32.03 -25.48 -9.65
N LYS A 18 31.72 -25.22 -8.37
CA LYS A 18 30.42 -24.70 -7.90
C LYS A 18 30.36 -23.18 -7.81
N LYS A 19 31.48 -22.47 -7.96
CA LYS A 19 31.54 -20.99 -8.00
C LYS A 19 30.53 -20.35 -8.96
N PRO A 20 30.36 -20.81 -10.22
CA PRO A 20 29.38 -20.20 -11.12
C PRO A 20 27.94 -20.42 -10.63
N ILE A 21 27.64 -21.58 -10.05
CA ILE A 21 26.31 -21.88 -9.46
C ILE A 21 26.04 -20.98 -8.26
N LEU A 22 27.02 -20.82 -7.37
CA LEU A 22 26.91 -19.94 -6.20
C LEU A 22 26.74 -18.47 -6.61
N LEU A 23 27.46 -18.04 -7.65
CA LEU A 23 27.34 -16.70 -8.21
C LEU A 23 25.95 -16.47 -8.84
N CYS A 24 25.41 -17.47 -9.54
CA CYS A 24 24.05 -17.41 -10.08
C CYS A 24 22.99 -17.33 -8.98
N LEU A 25 23.12 -18.12 -7.91
CA LEU A 25 22.21 -18.08 -6.77
C LEU A 25 22.26 -16.73 -6.05
N PHE A 26 23.45 -16.18 -5.87
CA PHE A 26 23.62 -14.85 -5.28
C PHE A 26 23.00 -13.76 -6.16
N ALA A 27 23.22 -13.81 -7.47
CA ALA A 27 22.61 -12.88 -8.41
C ALA A 27 21.07 -12.98 -8.39
N LEU A 28 20.51 -14.19 -8.37
CA LEU A 28 19.07 -14.41 -8.27
C LEU A 28 18.51 -13.83 -6.96
N PHE A 29 19.17 -14.08 -5.83
CA PHE A 29 18.78 -13.52 -4.55
C PHE A 29 18.82 -11.98 -4.57
N ALA A 30 19.87 -11.38 -5.15
CA ALA A 30 19.97 -9.93 -5.27
C ALA A 30 18.83 -9.34 -6.12
N VAL A 31 18.46 -9.99 -7.23
CA VAL A 31 17.33 -9.57 -8.05
C VAL A 31 16.01 -9.69 -7.29
N LEU A 32 15.74 -10.81 -6.63
CA LEU A 32 14.51 -10.97 -5.84
C LEU A 32 14.43 -9.97 -4.69
N PHE A 33 15.55 -9.73 -4.01
CA PHE A 33 15.65 -8.78 -2.91
C PHE A 33 15.40 -7.34 -3.39
N THR A 34 15.99 -6.94 -4.52
CA THR A 34 15.77 -5.60 -5.08
C THR A 34 14.33 -5.41 -5.54
N VAL A 35 13.71 -6.40 -6.20
CA VAL A 35 12.30 -6.35 -6.58
C VAL A 35 11.40 -6.24 -5.35
N PHE A 36 11.65 -7.05 -4.32
CA PHE A 36 10.90 -6.98 -3.06
C PHE A 36 10.99 -5.59 -2.43
N PHE A 37 12.19 -5.03 -2.32
CA PHE A 37 12.39 -3.69 -1.74
C PHE A 37 11.74 -2.59 -2.56
N MET A 38 11.79 -2.67 -3.90
CA MET A 38 11.12 -1.70 -4.76
C MET A 38 9.60 -1.71 -4.55
N VAL A 39 8.98 -2.89 -4.49
CA VAL A 39 7.54 -3.03 -4.22
C VAL A 39 7.21 -2.52 -2.81
N TYR A 40 8.04 -2.84 -1.83
CA TYR A 40 7.87 -2.37 -0.46
C TYR A 40 7.91 -0.84 -0.38
N ILE A 41 8.92 -0.18 -0.95
CA ILE A 41 9.03 1.29 -0.95
C ILE A 41 7.85 1.94 -1.66
N ALA A 42 7.49 1.45 -2.85
CA ALA A 42 6.36 1.98 -3.62
C ALA A 42 5.04 1.92 -2.83
N SER A 43 4.83 0.86 -2.04
CA SER A 43 3.64 0.72 -1.19
C SER A 43 3.58 1.79 -0.08
N TYR A 44 4.73 2.21 0.45
CA TYR A 44 4.80 3.27 1.46
C TYR A 44 4.64 4.67 0.85
N GLU A 45 5.18 4.92 -0.34
CA GLU A 45 4.98 6.20 -1.03
C GLU A 45 3.49 6.45 -1.32
N GLU A 46 2.77 5.42 -1.76
CA GLU A 46 1.32 5.49 -1.99
C GLU A 46 0.55 5.87 -0.71
N GLU A 47 0.92 5.33 0.46
CA GLU A 47 0.27 5.70 1.72
C GLU A 47 0.51 7.17 2.13
N ASN A 48 1.69 7.73 1.80
CA ASN A 48 2.03 9.11 2.10
C ASN A 48 1.30 10.13 1.22
N GLU A 49 0.67 9.71 0.12
CA GLU A 49 -0.17 10.60 -0.70
C GLU A 49 -1.56 10.86 -0.09
N PHE A 50 -1.97 10.10 0.94
CA PHE A 50 -3.28 10.24 1.55
C PHE A 50 -3.25 11.06 2.84
N THR A 51 -3.92 12.21 2.83
CA THR A 51 -4.16 13.02 4.03
C THR A 51 -5.52 12.71 4.61
N GLN A 52 -5.58 12.25 5.86
CA GLN A 52 -6.85 11.99 6.56
C GLN A 52 -7.64 13.29 6.76
N ILE A 53 -8.95 13.25 6.51
CA ILE A 53 -9.85 14.40 6.67
C ILE A 53 -10.39 14.39 8.10
N GLY A 54 -9.85 15.27 8.95
CA GLY A 54 -10.21 15.32 10.36
C GLY A 54 -9.93 13.98 11.05
N SER A 55 -10.87 13.51 11.87
CA SER A 55 -10.81 12.21 12.55
C SER A 55 -11.64 11.12 11.85
N SER A 56 -11.91 11.27 10.55
CA SER A 56 -12.85 10.44 9.78
C SER A 56 -12.20 9.23 9.10
N GLU A 57 -13.01 8.37 8.49
CA GLU A 57 -12.54 7.26 7.63
C GLU A 57 -12.35 7.71 6.16
N PHE A 58 -12.25 9.02 5.91
CA PHE A 58 -12.02 9.60 4.59
C PHE A 58 -10.64 10.24 4.47
N TYR A 59 -10.09 10.18 3.27
CA TYR A 59 -8.76 10.66 2.92
C TYR A 59 -8.83 11.50 1.65
N ALA A 60 -7.98 12.52 1.56
CA ALA A 60 -7.79 13.33 0.37
C ALA A 60 -6.38 13.14 -0.19
N THR A 61 -6.24 13.26 -1.50
CA THR A 61 -4.94 13.27 -2.19
C THR A 61 -4.60 14.70 -2.66
N PRO A 62 -3.32 15.03 -2.92
CA PRO A 62 -2.91 16.33 -3.47
C PRO A 62 -3.63 16.71 -4.77
N GLN A 63 -4.09 15.73 -5.54
CA GLN A 63 -4.82 15.91 -6.80
C GLN A 63 -6.32 16.25 -6.58
N GLY A 64 -6.77 16.34 -5.32
CA GLY A 64 -8.14 16.76 -4.98
C GLY A 64 -9.18 15.65 -5.06
N LYS A 65 -8.75 14.38 -5.10
CA LYS A 65 -9.64 13.21 -5.03
C LYS A 65 -9.92 12.80 -3.60
N ILE A 66 -11.11 12.26 -3.35
CA ILE A 66 -11.53 11.76 -2.04
C ILE A 66 -11.60 10.24 -2.06
N TYR A 67 -11.16 9.62 -0.97
CA TYR A 67 -11.16 8.18 -0.78
C TYR A 67 -11.81 7.82 0.56
N ALA A 68 -12.49 6.68 0.61
CA ALA A 68 -13.01 6.09 1.84
C ALA A 68 -12.20 4.84 2.21
N LEU A 69 -11.82 4.73 3.49
CA LEU A 69 -11.24 3.51 4.04
C LEU A 69 -12.31 2.44 4.16
N ILE A 70 -12.05 1.25 3.63
CA ILE A 70 -12.89 0.08 3.81
C ILE A 70 -12.29 -0.86 4.87
N PRO A 71 -13.08 -1.74 5.51
CA PRO A 71 -12.62 -2.57 6.63
C PRO A 71 -11.40 -3.46 6.35
N SER A 72 -11.12 -3.79 5.09
CA SER A 72 -9.93 -4.57 4.70
C SER A 72 -8.64 -3.73 4.64
N GLY A 73 -8.69 -2.43 4.94
CA GLY A 73 -7.53 -1.52 4.91
C GLY A 73 -7.34 -0.80 3.57
N GLY A 74 -8.09 -1.16 2.53
CA GLY A 74 -8.05 -0.48 1.24
C GLY A 74 -8.71 0.90 1.28
N LYS A 75 -8.23 1.83 0.45
CA LYS A 75 -8.84 3.16 0.26
C LYS A 75 -9.49 3.20 -1.13
N PHE A 76 -10.80 3.42 -1.20
CA PHE A 76 -11.57 3.44 -2.45
C PHE A 76 -11.95 4.86 -2.84
N GLU A 77 -11.66 5.24 -4.09
CA GLU A 77 -11.99 6.57 -4.62
C GLU A 77 -13.52 6.78 -4.64
N LEU A 78 -13.97 7.96 -4.21
CA LEU A 78 -15.33 8.42 -4.39
C LEU A 78 -15.43 9.15 -5.73
N GLU A 79 -16.01 8.50 -6.73
CA GLU A 79 -16.11 9.06 -8.07
C GLU A 79 -16.94 10.36 -8.11
N GLY A 80 -16.46 11.34 -8.87
CA GLY A 80 -17.16 12.62 -9.06
C GLY A 80 -17.20 13.53 -7.82
N VAL A 81 -16.47 13.20 -6.75
CA VAL A 81 -16.36 14.03 -5.55
C VAL A 81 -15.15 14.94 -5.62
N ARG A 82 -15.38 16.24 -5.42
CA ARG A 82 -14.30 17.22 -5.30
C ARG A 82 -13.90 17.43 -3.85
N ALA A 83 -12.60 17.40 -3.55
CA ALA A 83 -12.11 17.58 -2.19
C ALA A 83 -12.48 18.92 -1.56
N ASP A 84 -12.51 20.02 -2.33
CA ASP A 84 -12.85 21.37 -1.84
C ASP A 84 -14.33 21.53 -1.44
N LYS A 85 -15.17 20.58 -1.84
CA LYS A 85 -16.62 20.57 -1.57
C LYS A 85 -17.04 19.44 -0.63
N PHE A 86 -16.14 18.49 -0.37
CA PHE A 86 -16.42 17.36 0.49
C PHE A 86 -16.42 17.78 1.96
N LYS A 87 -17.40 17.27 2.73
CA LYS A 87 -17.51 17.51 4.16
C LYS A 87 -17.80 16.22 4.90
N VAL A 88 -17.08 15.96 5.98
CA VAL A 88 -17.40 14.87 6.91
C VAL A 88 -18.57 15.33 7.79
N LEU A 89 -19.60 14.48 7.93
CA LEU A 89 -20.83 14.85 8.64
C LEU A 89 -20.77 14.54 10.15
N ALA A 90 -20.06 13.47 10.57
CA ALA A 90 -19.89 13.17 11.98
C ALA A 90 -18.42 13.29 12.41
N THR A 91 -18.12 14.34 13.17
CA THR A 91 -16.77 14.63 13.67
C THR A 91 -16.56 14.20 15.13
N GLY A 92 -17.58 13.64 15.78
CA GLY A 92 -17.57 13.28 17.21
C GLY A 92 -17.71 11.78 17.47
N GLY A 93 -16.61 11.11 17.79
CA GLY A 93 -16.59 9.72 18.26
C GLY A 93 -16.53 8.66 17.16
N TYR A 94 -16.60 7.38 17.53
CA TYR A 94 -16.44 6.26 16.57
C TYR A 94 -17.55 6.21 15.52
N ARG A 95 -18.77 6.59 15.91
CA ARG A 95 -19.98 6.49 15.08
C ARG A 95 -20.03 7.63 14.05
N GLY A 96 -20.28 7.27 12.80
CA GLY A 96 -20.49 8.24 11.72
C GLY A 96 -19.22 8.79 11.09
N ARG A 97 -18.03 8.35 11.51
CA ARG A 97 -16.74 8.75 10.90
C ARG A 97 -16.61 8.32 9.45
N ASN A 98 -17.40 7.35 9.05
CA ASN A 98 -17.56 6.89 7.68
C ASN A 98 -18.70 7.61 6.95
N VAL A 99 -19.25 8.71 7.47
CA VAL A 99 -20.31 9.47 6.80
C VAL A 99 -19.79 10.84 6.37
N GLY A 100 -19.84 11.09 5.07
CA GLY A 100 -19.45 12.35 4.45
C GLY A 100 -20.41 12.76 3.36
N MET A 101 -20.28 13.97 2.85
CA MET A 101 -21.09 14.47 1.75
C MET A 101 -20.25 15.19 0.72
N GLY A 102 -20.55 14.92 -0.55
CA GLY A 102 -20.15 15.75 -1.68
C GLY A 102 -21.31 16.65 -2.11
N GLU A 103 -21.16 17.33 -3.25
CA GLU A 103 -22.18 18.25 -3.77
C GLU A 103 -23.48 17.55 -4.19
N SER A 104 -23.36 16.31 -4.67
CA SER A 104 -24.46 15.56 -5.29
C SER A 104 -24.98 14.38 -4.46
N ALA A 105 -24.23 13.90 -3.48
CA ALA A 105 -24.58 12.70 -2.71
C ALA A 105 -23.98 12.72 -1.30
N VAL A 106 -24.64 11.99 -0.41
CA VAL A 106 -24.10 11.58 0.89
C VAL A 106 -23.43 10.22 0.72
N TYR A 107 -22.30 10.01 1.39
CA TYR A 107 -21.48 8.82 1.32
C TYR A 107 -21.42 8.14 2.68
N CYS A 108 -21.72 6.84 2.69
CA CYS A 108 -21.54 5.95 3.84
C CYS A 108 -20.38 4.98 3.51
N GLY A 109 -19.16 5.37 3.89
CA GLY A 109 -17.93 4.77 3.40
C GLY A 109 -17.77 5.06 1.91
N ASN A 110 -17.51 4.03 1.12
CA ASN A 110 -17.39 4.12 -0.33
C ASN A 110 -18.73 4.09 -1.07
N LEU A 111 -19.87 4.00 -0.36
CA LEU A 111 -21.19 3.88 -0.97
C LEU A 111 -21.89 5.25 -1.03
N ALA A 112 -22.23 5.69 -2.25
CA ALA A 112 -23.10 6.83 -2.45
C ALA A 112 -24.56 6.47 -2.15
N MET A 113 -25.21 7.24 -1.28
CA MET A 113 -26.62 7.10 -0.97
C MET A 113 -27.47 7.85 -2.00
N SER A 114 -28.33 7.11 -2.70
CA SER A 114 -29.32 7.67 -3.62
C SER A 114 -30.52 8.23 -2.85
N GLY A 115 -31.11 9.31 -3.36
CA GLY A 115 -32.33 9.91 -2.79
C GLY A 115 -32.13 10.76 -1.54
N VAL A 116 -30.89 10.94 -1.07
CA VAL A 116 -30.56 11.84 0.05
C VAL A 116 -30.06 13.17 -0.52
N ASN A 117 -30.70 14.27 -0.13
CA ASN A 117 -30.23 15.62 -0.49
C ASN A 117 -29.11 16.05 0.47
N PRO A 118 -27.87 16.23 0.01
CA PRO A 118 -26.75 16.65 0.86
C PRO A 118 -26.99 17.98 1.56
N ALA A 119 -27.74 18.90 0.95
CA ALA A 119 -28.05 20.21 1.53
C ALA A 119 -29.03 20.14 2.73
N ARG A 120 -29.61 18.97 3.01
CA ARG A 120 -30.52 18.74 4.14
C ARG A 120 -30.00 17.70 5.14
N ALA A 121 -28.77 17.21 4.95
CA ALA A 121 -28.12 16.23 5.82
C ALA A 121 -27.51 16.87 7.08
#